data_AF-A0A954FGX3-F1
#
_entry.id   AF-A0A954FGX3-F1
#
_cell.length_a   1.000
_cell.length_b   1.000
_cell.length_c   1.000
_cell.angle_alpha   90.00
_cell.angle_beta   90.00
_cell.angle_gamma   90.00
#
_symmetry.space_group_name_H-M   'P 1'
#
loop_
_entity.id
_entity.type
_entity.pdbx_description
1 polymer ?
#
loop_
_entity_poly.entity_id
_entity_poly.type
_entity_poly.pdbx_seq_one_letter_code
_entity_poly.pdbx_strand_id
1 'polypeptide(L)'
;MTRYPPVFITNDSAFFNPEATMNFAVSSSLLSLVLLLNLAPVLAEKPTEDYIRKIQTAAIKNKKSPIAHWGFDPDNYTQWSTHSLRLIPVYTFGTKNGVPGYNLNSYTGKNSVYRDKKKLETIYGFLPENTLNPKAKYLDQTNLYDIQEAALKAGKKNIILFVFDGMDWQTTRAAALYYNGADKYKSGRGTGFHFQDYTADGSSQFGYMVTAPHNDGSNVDVNGQRVLNAGGKMRGGYNAKKGGPNPWTPGDDKKYLIG
;
A
#
# COMPACT_ATOMS: atom_id res chain seq x y z
N MET A 1 -14.26 17.06 -27.99
CA MET A 1 -14.59 16.16 -26.86
C MET A 1 -13.81 16.64 -25.64
N THR A 2 -14.36 17.64 -24.98
CA THR A 2 -13.80 18.34 -23.81
C THR A 2 -14.35 17.66 -22.56
N ARG A 3 -13.47 17.23 -21.65
CA ARG A 3 -13.84 16.60 -20.37
C ARG A 3 -14.16 17.68 -19.34
N TYR A 4 -15.39 17.68 -18.84
CA TYR A 4 -15.81 18.41 -17.65
C TYR A 4 -15.20 17.79 -16.37
N PRO A 5 -14.84 18.58 -15.35
CA PRO A 5 -14.58 18.06 -14.01
C PRO A 5 -15.91 17.74 -13.29
N PRO A 6 -15.93 16.77 -12.35
CA PRO A 6 -17.14 16.40 -11.63
C PRO A 6 -17.53 17.47 -10.59
N VAL A 7 -18.78 17.91 -10.69
CA VAL A 7 -19.49 18.70 -9.67
C VAL A 7 -20.03 17.73 -8.62
N PHE A 8 -19.65 17.91 -7.36
CA PHE A 8 -20.33 17.29 -6.24
C PHE A 8 -21.53 18.18 -5.86
N ILE A 9 -22.73 17.65 -6.08
CA ILE A 9 -23.99 18.22 -5.58
C ILE A 9 -24.16 17.74 -4.14
N THR A 10 -24.07 18.67 -3.18
CA THR A 10 -24.63 18.47 -1.84
C THR A 10 -25.97 19.17 -1.80
N ASN A 11 -27.05 18.40 -1.80
CA ASN A 11 -28.37 18.89 -1.41
C ASN A 11 -28.37 19.07 0.10
N ASP A 12 -28.31 20.31 0.58
CA ASP A 12 -28.92 20.69 1.84
C ASP A 12 -29.65 22.01 1.66
N SER A 13 -30.97 21.88 1.66
CA SER A 13 -31.97 22.93 1.61
C SER A 13 -32.01 23.70 2.92
N ALA A 14 -31.65 24.98 2.88
CA ALA A 14 -32.04 25.95 3.90
C ALA A 14 -32.38 27.31 3.23
N PHE A 15 -33.68 27.53 3.09
CA PHE A 15 -34.43 28.78 2.99
C PHE A 15 -33.62 30.09 2.89
N PHE A 16 -33.74 30.78 1.76
CA PHE A 16 -33.66 32.25 1.70
C PHE A 16 -34.71 32.81 0.73
N ASN A 17 -35.44 33.79 1.23
CA ASN A 17 -36.61 34.45 0.63
C ASN A 17 -36.16 35.57 -0.34
N PRO A 18 -36.74 35.75 -1.54
CA PRO A 18 -36.22 36.71 -2.53
C PRO A 18 -37.16 37.90 -2.73
N GLU A 19 -36.95 39.04 -2.06
CA GLU A 19 -37.50 40.33 -2.50
C GLU A 19 -36.61 41.51 -2.07
N ALA A 20 -35.89 42.10 -3.03
CA ALA A 20 -35.52 43.51 -3.06
C ALA A 20 -34.83 43.83 -4.40
N THR A 21 -35.63 44.17 -5.42
CA THR A 21 -35.14 44.77 -6.67
C THR A 21 -34.85 46.25 -6.42
N MET A 22 -33.57 46.62 -6.36
CA MET A 22 -33.13 48.01 -6.50
C MET A 22 -32.54 48.24 -7.89
N ASN A 23 -33.29 48.97 -8.71
CA ASN A 23 -32.86 49.48 -10.00
C ASN A 23 -31.86 50.62 -9.80
N PHE A 24 -30.57 50.37 -10.07
CA PHE A 24 -29.63 51.45 -10.36
C PHE A 24 -29.38 51.50 -11.86
N ALA A 25 -29.92 52.54 -12.50
CA ALA A 25 -29.54 52.92 -13.84
C ALA A 25 -28.11 53.46 -13.82
N VAL A 26 -27.15 52.64 -14.25
CA VAL A 26 -25.76 53.07 -14.42
C VAL A 26 -25.56 53.43 -15.89
N SER A 27 -25.16 54.69 -16.10
CA SER A 27 -24.85 55.31 -17.39
C SER A 27 -23.91 54.45 -18.24
N SER A 28 -24.29 54.23 -19.50
CA SER A 28 -23.64 53.35 -20.48
C SER A 28 -22.28 53.85 -21.00
N SER A 29 -21.72 54.94 -20.46
CA SER A 29 -20.44 55.51 -20.90
C SER A 29 -19.23 55.15 -20.02
N LEU A 30 -19.40 54.40 -18.92
CA LEU A 30 -18.29 53.91 -18.08
C LEU A 30 -17.95 52.42 -18.27
N LEU A 31 -18.74 51.67 -19.04
CA LEU A 31 -18.51 50.22 -19.22
C LEU A 31 -17.37 49.89 -20.19
N SER A 32 -16.99 50.82 -21.07
CA SER A 32 -15.96 50.57 -22.10
C SER A 32 -14.53 50.78 -21.63
N LEU A 33 -14.30 51.42 -20.47
CA LEU A 33 -12.94 51.66 -19.95
C LEU A 33 -12.48 50.62 -18.92
N VAL A 34 -13.40 49.86 -18.32
CA VAL A 34 -13.07 48.79 -17.35
C VAL A 34 -12.76 47.46 -18.04
N LEU A 35 -13.20 47.26 -19.28
CA LEU A 35 -12.99 46.00 -20.01
C LEU A 35 -11.62 45.87 -20.70
N LEU A 36 -10.75 46.90 -20.63
CA LEU A 36 -9.43 46.91 -21.28
C LEU A 36 -8.24 46.79 -20.31
N LEU A 37 -8.48 46.61 -19.01
CA LEU A 37 -7.43 46.60 -17.98
C LEU A 37 -7.15 45.24 -17.31
N ASN A 38 -7.75 44.13 -17.76
CA ASN A 38 -7.50 42.79 -17.18
C ASN A 38 -7.22 41.69 -18.21
N LEU A 39 -6.42 42.00 -19.24
CA LEU A 39 -5.80 41.00 -20.12
C LEU A 39 -4.27 41.05 -20.05
N ALA A 40 -3.72 41.38 -18.87
CA ALA A 40 -2.37 40.90 -18.60
C ALA A 40 -2.48 39.36 -18.49
N PRO A 41 -1.76 38.57 -19.31
CA PRO A 41 -1.62 37.18 -18.98
C PRO A 41 -1.02 37.18 -17.58
N VAL A 42 -1.76 36.63 -16.60
CA VAL A 42 -1.12 36.20 -15.36
C VAL A 42 0.03 35.34 -15.84
N LEU A 43 1.27 35.84 -15.72
CA LEU A 43 2.43 35.01 -15.92
C LEU A 43 2.26 33.91 -14.89
N ALA A 44 1.76 32.75 -15.32
CA ALA A 44 1.75 31.57 -14.49
C ALA A 44 3.20 31.42 -14.02
N GLU A 45 3.39 31.56 -12.71
CA GLU A 45 4.69 31.37 -12.10
C GLU A 45 5.22 30.04 -12.62
N LYS A 46 6.40 30.05 -13.25
CA LYS A 46 6.99 28.81 -13.78
C LYS A 46 6.96 27.81 -12.62
N PRO A 47 6.42 26.59 -12.82
CA PRO A 47 6.40 25.59 -11.77
C PRO A 47 7.81 25.51 -11.19
N THR A 48 7.93 25.81 -9.91
CA THR A 48 9.20 25.70 -9.19
C THR A 48 9.73 24.30 -9.49
N GLU A 49 10.99 24.19 -9.93
CA GLU A 49 11.60 22.91 -10.28
C GLU A 49 11.30 21.91 -9.15
N ASP A 50 10.64 20.79 -9.48
CA ASP A 50 10.24 19.79 -8.49
C ASP A 50 11.49 19.29 -7.76
N TYR A 51 11.69 19.80 -6.55
CA TYR A 51 12.89 19.58 -5.77
C TYR A 51 13.08 18.09 -5.44
N ILE A 52 11.97 17.38 -5.19
CA ILE A 52 11.99 15.94 -4.94
C ILE A 52 12.40 15.20 -6.21
N ARG A 53 11.83 15.55 -7.37
CA ARG A 53 12.23 14.98 -8.65
C ARG A 53 13.71 15.22 -8.95
N LYS A 54 14.24 16.40 -8.64
CA LYS A 54 15.67 16.73 -8.83
C LYS A 54 16.56 15.83 -7.97
N ILE A 55 16.22 15.67 -6.69
CA ILE A 55 16.96 14.79 -5.79
C ILE A 55 16.88 13.34 -6.26
N GLN A 56 15.69 12.84 -6.61
CA GLN A 56 15.50 11.49 -7.12
C GLN A 56 16.29 11.25 -8.40
N THR A 57 16.27 12.20 -9.34
CA THR A 57 17.01 12.11 -10.60
C THR A 57 18.52 12.04 -10.36
N ALA A 58 19.03 12.91 -9.48
CA ALA A 58 20.44 12.87 -9.08
C ALA A 58 20.80 11.55 -8.38
N ALA A 59 19.93 11.06 -7.51
CA ALA A 59 20.13 9.81 -6.79
C ALA A 59 20.19 8.59 -7.70
N ILE A 60 19.28 8.51 -8.68
CA ILE A 60 19.28 7.46 -9.72
C ILE A 60 20.58 7.53 -10.53
N LYS A 61 20.93 8.73 -11.03
CA LYS A 61 22.13 8.95 -11.85
C LYS A 61 23.40 8.56 -11.11
N ASN A 62 23.51 8.94 -9.83
CA ASN A 62 24.71 8.77 -9.03
C ASN A 62 24.72 7.46 -8.23
N LYS A 63 23.62 6.69 -8.25
CA LYS A 63 23.37 5.50 -7.41
C LYS A 63 23.55 5.75 -5.91
N LYS A 64 23.46 7.02 -5.48
CA LYS A 64 23.62 7.45 -4.10
C LYS A 64 22.79 8.69 -3.85
N SER A 65 22.18 8.76 -2.66
CA SER A 65 21.30 9.85 -2.26
C SER A 65 21.72 10.38 -0.89
N PRO A 66 21.74 11.71 -0.68
CA PRO A 66 22.08 12.30 0.60
C PRO A 66 20.96 12.19 1.65
N ILE A 67 19.72 11.85 1.25
CA ILE A 67 18.55 11.94 2.13
C ILE A 67 17.82 10.62 2.38
N ALA A 68 17.98 9.62 1.49
CA ALA A 68 17.25 8.35 1.60
C ALA A 68 17.87 7.29 0.70
N HIS A 69 17.81 6.02 1.10
CA HIS A 69 18.25 4.88 0.29
C HIS A 69 17.26 3.71 0.44
N TRP A 70 17.24 2.83 -0.56
CA TRP A 70 16.39 1.65 -0.62
C TRP A 70 17.23 0.40 -0.41
N GLY A 71 17.53 0.05 0.85
CA GLY A 71 18.51 -0.97 1.18
C GLY A 71 19.01 -0.90 2.62
N PHE A 72 19.98 -1.74 2.97
CA PHE A 72 20.69 -1.64 4.26
C PHE A 72 21.94 -0.76 4.19
N ASP A 73 22.49 -0.54 3.00
CA ASP A 73 23.70 0.22 2.73
C ASP A 73 23.36 1.67 2.34
N PRO A 74 23.74 2.68 3.13
CA PRO A 74 23.48 4.07 2.82
C PRO A 74 24.26 4.59 1.60
N ASP A 75 25.34 3.91 1.20
CA ASP A 75 26.11 4.28 0.02
C ASP A 75 25.53 3.72 -1.28
N ASN A 76 24.47 2.90 -1.20
CA ASN A 76 23.78 2.34 -2.35
C ASN A 76 22.30 2.73 -2.35
N TYR A 77 21.92 3.57 -3.31
CA TYR A 77 20.58 4.12 -3.42
C TYR A 77 19.48 3.06 -3.64
N THR A 78 19.78 1.93 -4.30
CA THR A 78 18.78 0.93 -4.72
C THR A 78 19.28 -0.51 -4.59
N GLN A 79 19.48 -1.02 -3.36
CA GLN A 79 19.81 -2.43 -3.14
C GLN A 79 18.60 -3.36 -3.19
N TRP A 80 17.43 -2.89 -2.75
CA TRP A 80 16.20 -3.67 -2.83
C TRP A 80 15.62 -3.57 -4.25
N SER A 81 16.29 -4.19 -5.22
CA SER A 81 15.87 -4.22 -6.63
C SER A 81 14.89 -5.34 -6.95
N THR A 82 14.78 -6.34 -6.08
CA THR A 82 13.94 -7.54 -6.26
C THR A 82 13.13 -7.83 -4.99
N HIS A 83 12.35 -8.91 -5.01
CA HIS A 83 11.48 -9.32 -3.90
C HIS A 83 12.22 -9.32 -2.58
N SER A 84 11.55 -8.81 -1.55
CA SER A 84 12.12 -8.72 -0.22
C SER A 84 11.49 -9.76 0.71
N LEU A 85 12.32 -10.42 1.52
CA LEU A 85 11.83 -11.37 2.54
C LEU A 85 11.36 -10.60 3.78
N ARG A 86 10.17 -10.00 3.71
CA ARG A 86 9.60 -9.13 4.76
C ARG A 86 8.23 -9.62 5.19
N LEU A 87 7.79 -9.08 6.32
CA LEU A 87 6.39 -9.10 6.72
C LEU A 87 5.71 -7.83 6.22
N ILE A 88 4.72 -7.99 5.35
CA ILE A 88 3.99 -6.88 4.73
C ILE A 88 2.61 -6.73 5.35
N PRO A 89 2.20 -5.52 5.77
CA PRO A 89 0.85 -5.23 6.26
C PRO A 89 -0.26 -5.68 5.30
N VAL A 90 -1.33 -6.27 5.85
CA VAL A 90 -2.53 -6.69 5.12
C VAL A 90 -3.76 -6.12 5.81
N TYR A 91 -4.62 -5.48 5.02
CA TYR A 91 -5.90 -4.92 5.46
C TYR A 91 -7.01 -5.64 4.71
N THR A 92 -8.03 -6.09 5.43
CA THR A 92 -9.23 -6.67 4.82
C THR A 92 -10.46 -5.88 5.28
N PHE A 93 -11.45 -5.76 4.40
CA PHE A 93 -12.66 -4.97 4.62
C PHE A 93 -13.88 -5.81 4.23
N GLY A 94 -14.92 -5.82 5.06
CA GLY A 94 -16.10 -6.66 4.81
C GLY A 94 -15.94 -8.13 5.23
N THR A 95 -14.80 -8.52 5.80
CA THR A 95 -14.41 -9.93 5.97
C THR A 95 -14.67 -10.51 7.36
N LYS A 96 -14.56 -9.69 8.40
CA LYS A 96 -14.52 -10.15 9.81
C LYS A 96 -15.69 -11.03 10.22
N ASN A 97 -16.90 -10.74 9.72
CA ASN A 97 -18.15 -11.38 10.14
C ASN A 97 -18.65 -12.45 9.16
N GLY A 98 -17.85 -12.88 8.18
CA GLY A 98 -18.26 -13.94 7.26
C GLY A 98 -17.82 -15.34 7.69
N VAL A 99 -17.93 -16.28 6.76
CA VAL A 99 -17.68 -17.71 6.99
C VAL A 99 -16.22 -18.03 7.32
N PRO A 100 -15.90 -19.21 7.91
CA PRO A 100 -14.51 -19.66 8.07
C PRO A 100 -13.75 -19.64 6.73
N GLY A 101 -12.48 -19.22 6.77
CA GLY A 101 -11.64 -19.06 5.57
C GLY A 101 -11.82 -17.71 4.85
N TYR A 102 -12.93 -16.99 5.06
CA TYR A 102 -13.12 -15.66 4.49
C TYR A 102 -12.49 -14.53 5.32
N ASN A 103 -12.28 -14.76 6.62
CA ASN A 103 -11.71 -13.77 7.53
C ASN A 103 -10.21 -13.97 7.76
N LEU A 104 -9.48 -12.88 8.00
CA LEU A 104 -8.03 -12.88 8.19
C LEU A 104 -7.57 -13.72 9.40
N ASN A 105 -8.44 -13.86 10.40
CA ASN A 105 -8.17 -14.67 11.60
C ASN A 105 -8.13 -16.17 11.29
N SER A 106 -8.63 -16.59 10.12
CA SER A 106 -8.54 -17.98 9.65
C SER A 106 -7.12 -18.40 9.28
N TYR A 107 -6.19 -17.44 9.12
CA TYR A 107 -4.81 -17.70 8.65
C TYR A 107 -3.72 -17.08 9.53
N THR A 108 -4.10 -16.37 10.60
CA THR A 108 -3.16 -15.67 11.49
C THR A 108 -3.14 -16.27 12.89
N GLY A 109 -2.16 -15.88 13.70
CA GLY A 109 -2.01 -16.36 15.07
C GLY A 109 -1.98 -17.88 15.14
N LYS A 110 -2.89 -18.50 15.92
CA LYS A 110 -2.98 -19.96 16.07
C LYS A 110 -3.25 -20.72 14.77
N ASN A 111 -3.79 -20.05 13.76
CA ASN A 111 -4.13 -20.66 12.49
C ASN A 111 -3.03 -20.46 11.44
N SER A 112 -1.95 -19.74 11.77
CA SER A 112 -0.81 -19.53 10.88
C SER A 112 -0.17 -20.85 10.44
N VAL A 113 0.05 -20.99 9.13
CA VAL A 113 0.74 -22.14 8.56
C VAL A 113 2.17 -22.28 9.09
N TYR A 114 2.81 -21.17 9.46
CA TYR A 114 4.16 -21.14 10.02
C TYR A 114 4.26 -21.76 11.42
N ARG A 115 3.13 -22.09 12.06
CA ARG A 115 3.12 -22.81 13.34
C ARG A 115 3.07 -24.32 13.19
N ASP A 116 2.89 -24.83 11.97
CA ASP A 116 2.61 -26.23 11.71
C ASP A 116 3.56 -26.76 10.62
N LYS A 117 4.36 -27.76 11.01
CA LYS A 117 5.34 -28.40 10.12
C LYS A 117 4.67 -28.97 8.86
N LYS A 118 3.54 -29.67 9.00
CA LYS A 118 2.87 -30.33 7.87
C LYS A 118 2.28 -29.30 6.92
N LYS A 119 1.74 -28.18 7.44
CA LYS A 119 1.22 -27.09 6.60
C LYS A 119 2.34 -26.40 5.81
N LEU A 120 3.50 -26.18 6.43
CA LEU A 120 4.67 -25.67 5.70
C LEU A 120 5.12 -26.64 4.60
N GLU A 121 5.21 -27.94 4.91
CA GLU A 121 5.51 -28.98 3.93
C GLU A 121 4.48 -29.04 2.80
N THR A 122 3.21 -28.73 3.08
CA THR A 122 2.14 -28.67 2.06
C THR A 122 2.35 -27.52 1.08
N ILE A 123 2.73 -26.33 1.58
CA ILE A 123 2.89 -25.13 0.73
C ILE A 123 4.21 -25.18 -0.05
N TYR A 124 5.29 -25.62 0.59
CA TYR A 124 6.63 -25.61 0.00
C TYR A 124 7.06 -26.93 -0.63
N GLY A 125 6.35 -28.04 -0.38
CA GLY A 125 6.80 -29.39 -0.75
C GLY A 125 8.00 -29.90 0.07
N PHE A 126 8.51 -29.08 1.00
CA PHE A 126 9.57 -29.38 1.95
C PHE A 126 9.36 -28.54 3.22
N LEU A 127 10.01 -28.90 4.32
CA LEU A 127 10.07 -28.02 5.50
C LEU A 127 11.19 -26.99 5.30
N PRO A 128 10.90 -25.69 5.12
CA PRO A 128 11.95 -24.71 4.94
C PRO A 128 12.76 -24.51 6.23
N GLU A 129 14.06 -24.31 6.09
CA GLU A 129 14.95 -24.15 7.23
C GLU A 129 14.56 -22.92 8.06
N ASN A 130 14.64 -23.06 9.39
CA ASN A 130 14.40 -21.98 10.35
C ASN A 130 13.07 -21.22 10.17
N THR A 131 12.07 -21.86 9.53
CA THR A 131 10.80 -21.22 9.17
C THR A 131 9.65 -21.60 10.11
N LEU A 132 9.68 -22.81 10.69
CA LEU A 132 8.73 -23.21 11.71
C LEU A 132 8.84 -22.32 12.94
N ASN A 133 7.79 -21.58 13.24
CA ASN A 133 7.71 -20.62 14.33
C ASN A 133 6.40 -20.82 15.11
N PRO A 134 6.43 -21.50 16.27
CA PRO A 134 5.25 -21.73 17.11
C PRO A 134 4.57 -20.45 17.63
N LYS A 135 5.23 -19.29 17.52
CA LYS A 135 4.71 -17.97 17.94
C LYS A 135 4.31 -17.09 16.74
N ALA A 136 4.29 -17.63 15.53
CA ALA A 136 3.92 -16.86 14.34
C ALA A 136 2.53 -16.23 14.49
N LYS A 137 2.45 -14.95 14.17
CA LYS A 137 1.20 -14.18 14.11
C LYS A 137 0.78 -13.87 12.67
N TYR A 138 1.71 -14.03 11.73
CA TYR A 138 1.57 -13.73 10.31
C TYR A 138 0.96 -14.90 9.53
N LEU A 139 0.45 -14.59 8.34
CA LEU A 139 -0.05 -15.54 7.36
C LEU A 139 0.98 -15.73 6.23
N ASP A 140 0.76 -16.70 5.36
CA ASP A 140 1.48 -16.82 4.10
C ASP A 140 0.83 -15.96 3.01
N GLN A 141 1.62 -15.48 2.04
CA GLN A 141 1.08 -14.75 0.89
C GLN A 141 0.06 -15.56 0.08
N THR A 142 0.22 -16.89 0.01
CA THR A 142 -0.74 -17.77 -0.67
C THR A 142 -2.12 -17.74 0.00
N ASN A 143 -2.20 -17.44 1.30
CA ASN A 143 -3.49 -17.34 1.98
C ASN A 143 -4.33 -16.13 1.52
N LEU A 144 -3.74 -15.14 0.83
CA LEU A 144 -4.54 -14.11 0.18
C LEU A 144 -5.40 -14.67 -0.96
N TYR A 145 -4.91 -15.71 -1.66
CA TYR A 145 -5.72 -16.43 -2.64
C TYR A 145 -6.86 -17.19 -1.94
N ASP A 146 -6.57 -17.90 -0.86
CA ASP A 146 -7.59 -18.66 -0.11
C ASP A 146 -8.73 -17.76 0.40
N ILE A 147 -8.40 -16.56 0.89
CA ILE A 147 -9.39 -15.56 1.33
C ILE A 147 -10.30 -15.14 0.16
N GLN A 148 -9.72 -14.89 -1.02
CA GLN A 148 -10.47 -14.50 -2.22
C GLN A 148 -11.36 -15.65 -2.71
N GLU A 149 -10.85 -16.87 -2.72
CA GLU A 149 -11.62 -18.05 -3.09
C GLU A 149 -12.79 -18.29 -2.12
N ALA A 150 -12.55 -18.16 -0.81
CA ALA A 150 -13.58 -18.25 0.21
C ALA A 150 -14.62 -17.13 0.09
N ALA A 151 -14.20 -15.91 -0.28
CA ALA A 151 -15.10 -14.79 -0.57
C ALA A 151 -16.05 -15.12 -1.72
N LEU A 152 -15.51 -15.69 -2.80
CA LEU A 152 -16.29 -16.09 -3.97
C LEU A 152 -17.31 -17.18 -3.59
N LYS A 153 -16.87 -18.22 -2.89
CA LYS A 153 -17.73 -19.31 -2.38
C LYS A 153 -18.81 -18.79 -1.43
N ALA A 154 -18.54 -17.74 -0.67
CA ALA A 154 -19.50 -17.07 0.20
C ALA A 154 -20.46 -16.11 -0.54
N GLY A 155 -20.44 -16.09 -1.88
CA GLY A 155 -21.37 -15.31 -2.71
C GLY A 155 -21.00 -13.83 -2.88
N LYS A 156 -19.75 -13.44 -2.57
CA LYS A 156 -19.30 -12.06 -2.83
C LYS A 156 -19.21 -11.82 -4.32
N LYS A 157 -19.95 -10.81 -4.79
CA LYS A 157 -20.00 -10.42 -6.22
C LYS A 157 -18.76 -9.65 -6.66
N ASN A 158 -18.18 -8.87 -5.75
CA ASN A 158 -17.00 -8.05 -6.00
C ASN A 158 -15.89 -8.43 -5.02
N ILE A 159 -14.74 -8.82 -5.56
CA ILE A 159 -13.53 -9.12 -4.81
C ILE A 159 -12.45 -8.21 -5.37
N ILE A 160 -11.98 -7.27 -4.55
CA ILE A 160 -11.04 -6.24 -4.96
C ILE A 160 -9.75 -6.47 -4.19
N LEU A 161 -8.68 -6.74 -4.92
CA LEU A 161 -7.32 -6.79 -4.39
C LEU A 161 -6.61 -5.50 -4.79
N PHE A 162 -6.15 -4.75 -3.79
CA PHE A 162 -5.29 -3.59 -4.02
C PHE A 162 -3.88 -3.93 -3.54
N VAL A 163 -2.91 -3.93 -4.47
CA VAL A 163 -1.50 -4.20 -4.18
C VAL A 163 -0.73 -2.90 -4.30
N PHE A 164 -0.11 -2.47 -3.20
CA PHE A 164 0.84 -1.37 -3.22
C PHE A 164 2.24 -1.92 -3.49
N ASP A 165 2.62 -1.98 -4.77
CA ASP A 165 3.93 -2.47 -5.17
C ASP A 165 5.05 -1.58 -4.59
N GLY A 166 6.03 -2.21 -3.95
CA GLY A 166 7.12 -1.54 -3.23
C GLY A 166 6.73 -0.87 -1.91
N MET A 167 5.46 -0.93 -1.46
CA MET A 167 5.04 -0.33 -0.20
C MET A 167 5.05 -1.34 0.95
N ASP A 168 5.90 -1.11 1.95
CA ASP A 168 5.98 -1.86 3.18
C ASP A 168 5.53 -1.00 4.38
N TRP A 169 5.72 -1.53 5.59
CA TRP A 169 5.36 -0.80 6.80
C TRP A 169 6.17 0.51 6.95
N GLN A 170 7.46 0.48 6.62
CA GLN A 170 8.38 1.60 6.75
C GLN A 170 7.99 2.73 5.78
N THR A 171 7.70 2.42 4.52
CA THR A 171 7.27 3.42 3.54
C THR A 171 5.88 3.95 3.85
N THR A 172 4.96 3.09 4.30
CA THR A 172 3.63 3.54 4.73
C THR A 172 3.73 4.48 5.94
N ARG A 173 4.58 4.16 6.93
CA ARG A 173 4.83 5.03 8.08
C ARG A 173 5.45 6.36 7.66
N ALA A 174 6.45 6.36 6.78
CA ALA A 174 7.09 7.58 6.31
C ALA A 174 6.09 8.49 5.58
N ALA A 175 5.24 7.92 4.72
CA ALA A 175 4.20 8.66 4.03
C ALA A 175 3.14 9.19 5.00
N ALA A 176 2.72 8.40 5.99
CA ALA A 176 1.78 8.84 7.01
C ALA A 176 2.36 9.95 7.89
N LEU A 177 3.64 9.88 8.27
CA LEU A 177 4.33 10.93 9.02
C LEU A 177 4.30 12.25 8.25
N TYR A 178 4.67 12.23 6.97
CA TYR A 178 4.65 13.41 6.12
C TYR A 178 3.24 14.01 6.01
N TYR A 179 2.23 13.18 5.71
CA TYR A 179 0.86 13.64 5.51
C TYR A 179 0.23 14.20 6.80
N ASN A 180 0.53 13.61 7.96
CA ASN A 180 -0.08 14.00 9.22
C ASN A 180 0.73 15.05 10.02
N GLY A 181 1.97 15.34 9.60
CA GLY A 181 2.91 16.15 10.38
C GLY A 181 3.29 15.54 11.73
N ALA A 182 3.00 14.25 11.95
CA ALA A 182 3.21 13.57 13.22
C ALA A 182 3.37 12.05 13.03
N ASP A 183 4.25 11.44 13.84
CA ASP A 183 4.46 9.99 13.84
C ASP A 183 3.36 9.26 14.61
N LYS A 184 2.25 8.99 13.91
CA LYS A 184 1.09 8.25 14.44
C LYS A 184 1.09 6.75 14.09
N TYR A 185 2.10 6.27 13.35
CA TYR A 185 2.15 4.89 12.87
C TYR A 185 3.39 4.14 13.40
N LYS A 186 3.47 3.95 14.72
CA LYS A 186 4.63 3.29 15.38
C LYS A 186 4.60 1.77 15.33
N SER A 187 3.42 1.17 15.18
CA SER A 187 3.22 -0.28 15.06
C SER A 187 1.77 -0.58 14.62
N GLY A 188 1.46 -1.86 14.38
CA GLY A 188 0.10 -2.32 14.17
C GLY A 188 -0.52 -1.82 12.87
N ARG A 189 -1.81 -1.51 12.90
CA ARG A 189 -2.59 -1.00 11.75
C ARG A 189 -2.12 0.39 11.30
N GLY A 190 -1.64 1.20 12.24
CA GLY A 190 -1.41 2.63 12.04
C GLY A 190 -2.70 3.42 11.87
N THR A 191 -2.53 4.70 11.58
CA THR A 191 -3.57 5.68 11.25
C THR A 191 -2.95 6.77 10.37
N GLY A 192 -3.78 7.49 9.60
CA GLY A 192 -3.33 8.63 8.80
C GLY A 192 -3.67 8.53 7.33
N PHE A 193 -3.94 7.33 6.82
CA PHE A 193 -4.50 7.11 5.49
C PHE A 193 -5.89 6.51 5.59
N HIS A 194 -6.72 6.82 4.59
CA HIS A 194 -8.09 6.32 4.51
C HIS A 194 -8.17 4.79 4.66
N PHE A 195 -7.29 4.03 4.00
CA PHE A 195 -7.30 2.56 4.13
C PHE A 195 -6.90 2.06 5.52
N GLN A 196 -6.12 2.83 6.29
CA GLN A 196 -5.77 2.48 7.66
C GLN A 196 -6.97 2.70 8.58
N ASP A 197 -7.67 3.82 8.40
CA ASP A 197 -8.74 4.28 9.29
C ASP A 197 -10.13 3.72 8.91
N TYR A 198 -10.29 3.25 7.68
CA TYR A 198 -11.56 2.70 7.21
C TYR A 198 -11.95 1.43 7.97
N THR A 199 -13.12 1.47 8.62
CA THR A 199 -13.60 0.41 9.51
C THR A 199 -14.49 -0.61 8.80
N ALA A 200 -15.06 -0.24 7.64
CA ALA A 200 -16.06 -1.02 6.92
C ALA A 200 -17.17 -1.51 7.86
N ASP A 201 -17.85 -0.60 8.55
CA ASP A 201 -18.90 -0.92 9.55
C ASP A 201 -18.44 -1.92 10.62
N GLY A 202 -17.20 -1.76 11.08
CA GLY A 202 -16.57 -2.62 12.09
C GLY A 202 -16.14 -4.01 11.59
N SER A 203 -16.22 -4.24 10.27
CA SER A 203 -15.86 -5.51 9.64
C SER A 203 -14.43 -5.59 9.09
N SER A 204 -13.64 -4.53 9.25
CA SER A 204 -12.25 -4.53 8.78
C SER A 204 -11.31 -5.29 9.74
N GLN A 205 -10.27 -5.91 9.17
CA GLN A 205 -9.22 -6.61 9.92
C GLN A 205 -7.84 -6.17 9.46
N PHE A 206 -6.86 -6.41 10.32
CA PHE A 206 -5.47 -6.08 10.08
C PHE A 206 -4.58 -7.26 10.46
N GLY A 207 -3.56 -7.52 9.65
CA GLY A 207 -2.55 -8.52 9.87
C GLY A 207 -1.34 -8.24 9.00
N TYR A 208 -0.50 -9.24 8.80
CA TYR A 208 0.69 -9.11 7.96
C TYR A 208 1.11 -10.48 7.43
N MET A 209 1.55 -10.50 6.18
CA MET A 209 1.92 -11.73 5.47
C MET A 209 3.41 -11.81 5.23
N VAL A 210 3.91 -13.03 5.12
CA VAL A 210 5.26 -13.33 4.61
C VAL A 210 5.25 -13.26 3.08
N THR A 211 6.21 -12.56 2.49
CA THR A 211 6.43 -12.46 1.03
C THR A 211 7.60 -13.32 0.53
N ALA A 212 7.96 -14.36 1.28
CA ALA A 212 9.05 -15.26 0.91
C ALA A 212 8.67 -16.03 -0.38
N PRO A 213 9.53 -16.01 -1.41
CA PRO A 213 9.28 -16.82 -2.60
C PRO A 213 9.36 -18.31 -2.26
N HIS A 214 8.83 -19.16 -3.14
CA HIS A 214 8.98 -20.61 -2.98
C HIS A 214 10.45 -21.05 -3.16
N ASN A 215 11.16 -20.43 -4.11
CA ASN A 215 12.60 -20.57 -4.37
C ASN A 215 13.10 -19.38 -5.21
N ASP A 216 14.40 -19.32 -5.49
CA ASP A 216 15.07 -18.24 -6.24
C ASP A 216 15.03 -18.37 -7.78
N GLY A 217 14.57 -19.50 -8.32
CA GLY A 217 14.75 -19.82 -9.74
C GLY A 217 13.46 -19.94 -10.54
N SER A 218 12.30 -20.06 -9.89
CA SER A 218 11.03 -20.26 -10.58
C SER A 218 10.67 -18.99 -11.38
N ASN A 219 10.50 -19.11 -12.70
CA ASN A 219 9.94 -18.02 -13.50
C ASN A 219 8.48 -18.29 -13.86
N VAL A 220 7.74 -17.21 -14.02
CA VAL A 220 6.31 -17.23 -14.32
C VAL A 220 6.01 -16.34 -15.53
N ASP A 221 5.03 -16.75 -16.31
CA ASP A 221 4.37 -15.92 -17.31
C ASP A 221 3.05 -15.46 -16.70
N VAL A 222 3.05 -14.20 -16.23
CA VAL A 222 1.90 -13.60 -15.56
C VAL A 222 0.71 -13.48 -16.53
N ASN A 223 0.96 -13.20 -17.81
CA ASN A 223 -0.09 -13.07 -18.82
C ASN A 223 -0.73 -14.42 -19.14
N GLY A 224 0.10 -15.45 -19.30
CA GLY A 224 -0.34 -16.82 -19.54
C GLY A 224 -0.76 -17.58 -18.28
N GLN A 225 -0.66 -16.96 -17.09
CA GLN A 225 -0.90 -17.56 -15.79
C GLN A 225 -0.25 -18.95 -15.61
N ARG A 226 1.02 -19.07 -16.00
CA ARG A 226 1.74 -20.36 -15.98
C ARG A 226 3.15 -20.22 -15.42
N VAL A 227 3.62 -21.30 -14.83
CA VAL A 227 5.02 -21.44 -14.42
C VAL A 227 5.82 -21.86 -15.66
N LEU A 228 6.84 -21.07 -16.02
CA LEU A 228 7.71 -21.33 -17.17
C LEU A 228 8.80 -22.35 -16.83
N ASN A 229 9.34 -22.24 -15.62
CA ASN A 229 10.24 -23.24 -15.05
C ASN A 229 10.01 -23.26 -13.54
N ALA A 230 9.97 -24.48 -12.99
CA ALA A 230 9.88 -24.67 -11.56
C ALA A 230 11.27 -24.94 -10.99
N GLY A 231 11.52 -24.43 -9.79
CA GLY A 231 12.68 -24.77 -9.01
C GLY A 231 13.76 -23.70 -9.01
N GLY A 232 14.78 -23.92 -8.20
CA GLY A 232 15.85 -22.99 -7.91
C GLY A 232 16.85 -23.67 -6.98
N LYS A 233 18.03 -23.09 -6.83
CA LYS A 233 19.04 -23.65 -5.92
C LYS A 233 18.76 -23.22 -4.47
N MET A 234 18.34 -21.98 -4.29
CA MET A 234 18.01 -21.44 -2.98
C MET A 234 16.52 -21.64 -2.71
N ARG A 235 16.24 -22.33 -1.61
CA ARG A 235 14.88 -22.59 -1.14
C ARG A 235 14.32 -21.37 -0.41
N GLY A 236 13.01 -21.21 -0.50
CA GLY A 236 12.27 -20.19 0.21
C GLY A 236 12.13 -20.42 1.72
N GLY A 237 11.22 -19.67 2.33
CA GLY A 237 10.92 -19.72 3.76
C GLY A 237 11.18 -18.39 4.46
N TYR A 238 10.69 -18.24 5.68
CA TYR A 238 10.84 -17.01 6.45
C TYR A 238 11.34 -17.27 7.87
N ASN A 239 12.54 -16.76 8.15
CA ASN A 239 13.16 -16.80 9.44
C ASN A 239 12.85 -15.53 10.24
N ALA A 240 11.90 -15.61 11.16
CA ALA A 240 11.48 -14.49 11.99
C ALA A 240 12.56 -13.94 12.93
N LYS A 241 13.62 -14.71 13.23
CA LYS A 241 14.76 -14.20 14.00
C LYS A 241 15.56 -13.19 13.17
N LYS A 242 15.79 -13.52 11.90
CA LYS A 242 16.52 -12.69 10.94
C LYS A 242 15.70 -11.53 10.38
N GLY A 243 14.48 -11.82 9.96
CA GLY A 243 13.59 -10.85 9.30
C GLY A 243 12.73 -10.03 10.26
N GLY A 244 12.64 -10.43 11.53
CA GLY A 244 11.79 -9.80 12.54
C GLY A 244 10.48 -10.56 12.79
N PRO A 245 9.87 -10.42 13.97
CA PRO A 245 8.61 -11.11 14.30
C PRO A 245 7.36 -10.40 13.76
N ASN A 246 7.49 -9.16 13.29
CA ASN A 246 6.43 -8.31 12.78
C ASN A 246 7.05 -7.19 11.88
N PRO A 247 6.23 -6.43 11.13
CA PRO A 247 6.74 -5.43 10.18
C PRO A 247 7.56 -4.27 10.79
N TRP A 248 7.38 -3.96 12.08
CA TRP A 248 7.99 -2.79 12.74
C TRP A 248 9.14 -3.15 13.70
N THR A 249 9.37 -4.43 13.94
CA THR A 249 10.45 -4.92 14.81
C THR A 249 11.52 -5.55 13.94
N PRO A 250 12.73 -4.97 13.83
CA PRO A 250 13.79 -5.56 13.02
C PRO A 250 14.26 -6.89 13.62
N GLY A 251 14.72 -7.79 12.76
CA GLY A 251 15.45 -8.98 13.19
C GLY A 251 16.95 -8.73 13.37
N ASP A 252 17.71 -9.82 13.54
CA ASP A 252 19.15 -9.79 13.81
C ASP A 252 20.03 -9.72 12.54
N ASP A 253 19.43 -9.75 11.35
CA ASP A 253 20.15 -9.75 10.07
C ASP A 253 19.53 -8.75 9.08
N LYS A 254 20.17 -7.57 8.96
CA LYS A 254 19.74 -6.52 8.04
C LYS A 254 19.84 -6.92 6.55
N LYS A 255 20.72 -7.87 6.22
CA LYS A 255 20.92 -8.33 4.83
C LYS A 255 19.87 -9.35 4.42
N TYR A 256 19.28 -10.07 5.38
CA TYR A 256 18.26 -11.09 5.14
C TYR A 256 17.07 -10.60 4.31
N LEU A 257 16.70 -9.33 4.44
CA LEU A 257 15.55 -8.77 3.72
C LEU A 257 15.80 -8.57 2.21
N ILE A 258 17.02 -8.75 1.72
CA ILE A 258 17.41 -8.50 0.31
C ILE A 258 17.14 -9.72 -0.59
N GLY A 259 16.99 -10.93 -0.04
CA GLY A 259 16.95 -12.16 -0.84
C GLY A 259 18.28 -12.88 -0.83
#